data_AF-A0A8J7XD89-F1
#
_entry.id   AF-A0A8J7XD89-F1
#
_cell.length_a   1.000
_cell.length_b   1.000
_cell.length_c   1.000
_cell.angle_alpha   90.00
_cell.angle_beta   90.00
_cell.angle_gamma   90.00
#
_symmetry.space_group_name_H-M   'P 1'
#
loop_
_entity.id
_entity.type
_entity.pdbx_description
1 polymer ?
#
loop_
_entity_poly.entity_id
_entity_poly.type
_entity_poly.pdbx_seq_one_letter_code
_entity_poly.pdbx_strand_id
1 'polypeptide(L)'
;MKRTIVLVLVAVLLVLNVNPLESAETQEKTLKVLVDESRAHEVDEEVREAYVAGFEKTLKEIEKLLKQFGLDVTVKVVCDPRYSFNNSVEPWGFGLARAKLEDSATVTTRDSGSLTYRTLMKYDVLVIASFDKKYTSAEVDAIKQFVENGGGLLLLGDIDSENTSVSQAFNVSFNQERAIIADSTAEQLDDDIYTFYLDSFQSHPVTKNIKKIVLKNGLPIVSYRKGQVLATTPSSSWVDRVGDGSGAKDTGEEGGPFDIMLAMDGYGMGRAAFFGGAESFWNQVTVKEGDNLNLFDNTVKWLGESGGPYKQYKILNEQAQTLLGKGIELYGTHKFSEAEKAFLDAIAASEKSNKIYPNSESARLIGEAQTFGELCKKGTEADQIFGSAEDLFESREYEKAIQEYEKARFLYTEIEYTERSDVCRTRVTESNKLRALRGEALSLFSQAEEALNKKMGMFDVTGIESARSLFEQSKKKWEEFGDSAQVTACEEKIALCDSQIAYKGQTKMLIIVAVVAVVVVCGVVVVILMRKRKKAENQNQQEDTQKDEST
;
A
#
# COMPACT_ATOMS: atom_id res chain seq x y z
N MET A 1 41.42 58.54 -31.32
CA MET A 1 40.73 58.31 -30.02
C MET A 1 39.21 58.35 -30.14
N LYS A 2 38.58 59.43 -30.64
CA LYS A 2 37.10 59.49 -30.76
C LYS A 2 36.47 58.43 -31.70
N ARG A 3 37.14 58.04 -32.80
CA ARG A 3 36.69 56.93 -33.68
C ARG A 3 36.69 55.56 -33.00
N THR A 4 37.55 55.34 -32.02
CA THR A 4 37.70 54.05 -31.33
C THR A 4 36.60 53.87 -30.27
N ILE A 5 36.18 54.96 -29.61
CA ILE A 5 35.14 54.92 -28.57
C ILE A 5 33.75 54.65 -29.17
N VAL A 6 33.43 55.23 -30.34
CA VAL A 6 32.14 54.99 -31.02
C VAL A 6 32.06 53.57 -31.59
N LEU A 7 33.17 53.05 -32.14
CA LEU A 7 33.24 51.65 -32.58
C LEU A 7 33.12 50.67 -31.40
N VAL A 8 33.68 51.00 -30.23
CA VAL A 8 33.51 50.19 -29.02
C VAL A 8 32.07 50.26 -28.50
N LEU A 9 31.40 51.42 -28.52
CA LEU A 9 30.00 51.53 -28.11
C LEU A 9 29.01 50.82 -29.05
N VAL A 10 29.22 50.92 -30.36
CA VAL A 10 28.41 50.18 -31.35
C VAL A 10 28.76 48.69 -31.34
N ALA A 11 30.02 48.32 -31.12
CA ALA A 11 30.41 46.92 -30.93
C ALA A 11 29.87 46.36 -29.60
N VAL A 12 29.79 47.15 -28.53
CA VAL A 12 29.16 46.74 -27.26
C VAL A 12 27.65 46.59 -27.46
N LEU A 13 26.98 47.51 -28.15
CA LEU A 13 25.55 47.38 -28.50
C LEU A 13 25.25 46.21 -29.45
N LEU A 14 26.18 45.87 -30.34
CA LEU A 14 26.06 44.69 -31.21
C LEU A 14 26.40 43.40 -30.47
N VAL A 15 27.43 43.39 -29.62
CA VAL A 15 27.84 42.24 -28.78
C VAL A 15 26.80 41.94 -27.70
N LEU A 16 26.09 42.95 -27.18
CA LEU A 16 24.92 42.76 -26.32
C LEU A 16 23.71 42.15 -27.06
N ASN A 17 23.76 42.04 -28.40
CA ASN A 17 22.78 41.35 -29.24
C ASN A 17 23.34 40.09 -29.94
N VAL A 18 24.60 39.71 -29.69
CA VAL A 18 25.15 38.45 -30.19
C VAL A 18 24.73 37.36 -29.19
N ASN A 19 23.69 36.61 -29.54
CA ASN A 19 23.37 35.36 -28.87
C ASN A 19 24.66 34.50 -28.84
N PRO A 20 25.15 34.09 -27.67
CA PRO A 20 26.29 33.19 -27.61
C PRO A 20 25.94 31.92 -28.38
N LEU A 21 26.85 31.52 -29.29
CA LEU A 21 26.77 30.27 -30.03
C LEU A 21 26.71 29.13 -29.01
N GLU A 22 25.50 28.60 -28.77
CA GLU A 22 25.29 27.42 -27.94
C GLU A 22 25.90 26.20 -28.64
N SER A 23 27.05 25.76 -28.15
CA SER A 23 27.53 24.39 -28.34
C SER A 23 27.82 23.77 -26.97
N ALA A 24 26.84 23.81 -26.08
CA ALA A 24 26.83 22.98 -24.89
C ALA A 24 25.96 21.76 -25.20
N GLU A 25 26.50 20.55 -24.98
CA GLU A 25 25.71 19.34 -24.90
C GLU A 25 24.53 19.63 -23.97
N THR A 26 23.30 19.61 -24.52
CA THR A 26 22.07 19.80 -23.76
C THR A 26 21.90 18.64 -22.81
N GLN A 27 22.56 18.72 -21.66
CA GLN A 27 22.24 17.90 -20.51
C GLN A 27 20.76 18.20 -20.21
N GLU A 28 19.92 17.16 -20.32
CA GLU A 28 18.48 17.31 -20.17
C GLU A 28 18.19 17.90 -18.79
N LYS A 29 17.75 19.16 -18.75
CA LYS A 29 17.41 19.86 -17.51
C LYS A 29 16.21 19.13 -16.91
N THR A 30 16.44 18.39 -15.82
CA THR A 30 15.42 17.50 -15.25
C THR A 30 14.34 18.24 -14.48
N LEU A 31 14.64 19.45 -13.99
CA LEU A 31 13.71 20.24 -13.19
C LEU A 31 12.85 21.15 -14.08
N LYS A 32 11.52 21.10 -13.90
CA LYS A 32 10.54 21.92 -14.62
C LYS A 32 9.88 22.89 -13.66
N VAL A 33 10.07 24.18 -13.92
CA VAL A 33 9.54 25.27 -13.10
C VAL A 33 8.46 26.01 -13.88
N LEU A 34 7.30 26.18 -13.26
CA LEU A 34 6.27 27.09 -13.73
C LEU A 34 6.31 28.37 -12.89
N VAL A 35 6.43 29.51 -13.54
CA VAL A 35 6.23 30.83 -12.93
C VAL A 35 4.86 31.33 -13.33
N ASP A 36 3.99 31.60 -12.35
CA ASP A 36 2.70 32.24 -12.60
C ASP A 36 2.83 33.76 -12.47
N GLU A 37 2.65 34.43 -13.61
CA GLU A 37 2.62 35.88 -13.81
C GLU A 37 1.26 36.34 -14.32
N SER A 38 0.22 35.53 -14.14
CA SER A 38 -1.13 35.86 -14.64
C SER A 38 -1.76 37.06 -13.94
N ARG A 39 -1.12 37.51 -12.85
CA ARG A 39 -1.49 38.65 -12.01
C ARG A 39 -0.23 39.42 -11.58
N ALA A 40 0.76 39.50 -12.46
CA ALA A 40 1.96 40.29 -12.21
C ALA A 40 1.61 41.77 -12.06
N HIS A 41 2.19 42.41 -11.05
CA HIS A 41 2.04 43.85 -10.83
C HIS A 41 2.77 44.64 -11.92
N GLU A 42 2.23 45.81 -12.23
CA GLU A 42 2.84 46.79 -13.12
C GLU A 42 3.31 47.98 -12.30
N VAL A 43 4.55 48.40 -12.53
CA VAL A 43 5.09 49.61 -11.91
C VAL A 43 4.22 50.82 -12.24
N ASP A 44 4.10 51.75 -11.29
CA ASP A 44 3.37 53.00 -11.48
C ASP A 44 3.82 53.72 -12.75
N GLU A 45 2.84 54.26 -13.49
CA GLU A 45 3.08 54.94 -14.76
C GLU A 45 4.07 56.11 -14.61
N GLU A 46 4.02 56.85 -13.49
CA GLU A 46 4.95 57.94 -13.21
C GLU A 46 6.40 57.44 -13.06
N VAL A 47 6.60 56.34 -12.34
CA VAL A 47 7.92 55.71 -12.17
C VAL A 47 8.43 55.20 -13.52
N ARG A 48 7.55 54.60 -14.33
CA ARG A 48 7.86 54.14 -15.68
C ARG A 48 8.26 55.29 -16.60
N GLU A 49 7.49 56.37 -16.62
CA GLU A 49 7.76 57.56 -17.43
C GLU A 49 9.08 58.22 -17.01
N ALA A 50 9.35 58.34 -15.70
CA ALA A 50 10.60 58.86 -15.18
C ALA A 50 11.81 58.00 -15.61
N TYR A 51 11.67 56.68 -15.53
CA TYR A 51 12.68 55.74 -16.00
C TYR A 51 12.94 55.90 -17.50
N VAL A 52 11.88 55.87 -18.33
CA VAL A 52 11.98 56.04 -19.79
C VAL A 52 12.62 57.38 -20.16
N ALA A 53 12.22 58.47 -19.50
CA ALA A 53 12.78 59.81 -19.74
C ALA A 53 14.30 59.88 -19.47
N GLY A 54 14.77 59.15 -18.45
CA GLY A 54 16.20 59.01 -18.16
C GLY A 54 16.99 58.39 -19.31
N PHE A 55 16.46 57.34 -19.93
CA PHE A 55 17.08 56.69 -21.09
C PHE A 55 16.95 57.50 -22.37
N GLU A 56 15.80 58.10 -22.64
CA GLU A 56 15.57 58.91 -23.84
C GLU A 56 16.58 60.06 -23.95
N LYS A 57 16.95 60.67 -22.82
CA LYS A 57 17.99 61.70 -22.79
C LYS A 57 19.32 61.18 -23.34
N THR A 58 19.75 60.00 -22.85
CA THR A 58 20.99 59.35 -23.27
C THR A 58 20.91 58.89 -24.74
N LEU A 59 19.77 58.36 -25.17
CA LEU A 59 19.57 57.91 -26.55
C LEU A 59 19.60 59.06 -27.55
N LYS A 60 19.01 60.22 -27.23
CA LYS A 60 19.08 61.42 -28.09
C LYS A 60 20.53 61.89 -28.32
N GLU A 61 21.40 61.72 -27.32
CA GLU A 61 22.82 62.02 -27.47
C GLU A 61 23.52 61.00 -28.39
N ILE A 62 23.17 59.72 -28.27
CA ILE A 62 23.69 58.65 -29.14
C ILE A 62 23.20 58.84 -30.59
N GLU A 63 21.92 59.11 -30.82
CA GLU A 63 21.36 59.37 -32.14
C GLU A 63 22.04 60.57 -32.81
N LYS A 64 22.21 61.67 -32.07
CA LYS A 64 22.93 62.86 -32.56
C LYS A 64 24.36 62.52 -32.96
N LEU A 65 25.03 61.67 -32.19
CA LEU A 65 26.39 61.22 -32.48
C LEU A 65 26.41 60.32 -33.71
N LEU A 66 25.54 59.31 -33.82
CA LEU A 66 25.44 58.43 -34.99
C LEU A 66 25.13 59.20 -36.28
N LYS A 67 24.29 60.24 -36.19
CA LYS A 67 23.99 61.13 -37.32
C LYS A 67 25.21 61.89 -37.83
N GLN A 68 26.15 62.26 -36.95
CA GLN A 68 27.43 62.86 -37.37
C GLN A 68 28.30 61.89 -38.19
N PHE A 69 28.06 60.58 -38.07
CA PHE A 69 28.70 59.54 -38.85
C PHE A 69 27.88 59.13 -40.10
N GLY A 70 26.81 59.86 -40.42
CA GLY A 70 25.96 59.56 -41.57
C GLY A 70 25.01 58.38 -41.36
N LEU A 71 24.82 57.94 -40.11
CA LEU A 71 23.85 56.90 -39.74
C LEU A 71 22.60 57.58 -39.19
N ASP A 72 21.49 57.46 -39.90
CA ASP A 72 20.18 57.94 -39.44
C ASP A 72 19.45 56.77 -38.77
N VAL A 73 19.52 56.72 -37.44
CA VAL A 73 18.93 55.66 -36.62
C VAL A 73 17.95 56.30 -35.65
N THR A 74 16.79 55.67 -35.50
CA THR A 74 15.81 55.99 -34.45
C THR A 74 15.81 54.87 -33.43
N VAL A 75 16.09 55.18 -32.17
CA VAL A 75 16.10 54.23 -31.06
C VAL A 75 14.92 54.52 -30.16
N LYS A 76 14.08 53.50 -29.95
CA LYS A 76 12.94 53.58 -29.03
C LYS A 76 13.27 52.82 -27.75
N VAL A 77 13.07 53.44 -26.60
CA VAL A 77 13.04 52.74 -25.32
C VAL A 77 11.77 51.89 -25.28
N VAL A 78 11.93 50.59 -25.19
CA VAL A 78 10.83 49.68 -24.84
C VAL A 78 11.03 49.34 -23.37
N CYS A 79 9.99 49.57 -22.58
CA CYS A 79 10.01 49.35 -21.14
C CYS A 79 8.87 48.41 -20.79
N ASP A 80 9.16 47.24 -20.23
CA ASP A 80 8.13 46.34 -19.70
C ASP A 80 7.75 46.81 -18.27
N PRO A 81 6.53 47.31 -18.05
CA PRO A 81 6.12 47.77 -16.72
C PRO A 81 5.98 46.64 -15.72
N ARG A 82 5.89 45.38 -16.18
CA ARG A 82 5.53 44.25 -15.32
C ARG A 82 6.72 43.76 -14.50
N TYR A 83 6.41 43.33 -13.28
CA TYR A 83 7.32 42.55 -12.42
C TYR A 83 7.42 41.12 -12.95
N SER A 84 8.16 40.95 -14.05
CA SER A 84 8.21 39.70 -14.83
C SER A 84 9.58 39.02 -14.78
N PHE A 85 9.60 37.70 -14.78
CA PHE A 85 10.78 36.87 -15.02
C PHE A 85 11.30 36.97 -16.44
N ASN A 86 10.51 37.47 -17.39
CA ASN A 86 10.98 37.77 -18.75
C ASN A 86 11.61 39.16 -18.86
N ASN A 87 11.55 39.95 -17.79
CA ASN A 87 12.12 41.29 -17.71
C ASN A 87 13.52 41.22 -17.07
N SER A 88 14.57 41.27 -17.88
CA SER A 88 15.97 41.20 -17.44
C SER A 88 16.70 42.54 -17.43
N VAL A 89 16.05 43.61 -17.90
CA VAL A 89 16.70 44.91 -18.11
C VAL A 89 16.23 45.91 -17.06
N GLU A 90 14.92 46.00 -16.85
CA GLU A 90 14.34 46.97 -15.95
C GLU A 90 14.63 46.59 -14.49
N PRO A 91 14.83 47.59 -13.60
CA PRO A 91 15.26 47.35 -12.23
C PRO A 91 14.25 46.57 -11.39
N TRP A 92 12.96 46.56 -11.77
CA TRP A 92 11.86 45.86 -11.10
C TRP A 92 11.54 44.47 -11.69
N GLY A 93 12.32 43.99 -12.67
CA GLY A 93 12.15 42.65 -13.25
C GLY A 93 12.79 41.53 -12.41
N PHE A 94 12.49 40.28 -12.74
CA PHE A 94 13.08 39.06 -12.15
C PHE A 94 13.96 38.27 -13.13
N GLY A 95 14.35 38.87 -14.26
CA GLY A 95 15.07 38.19 -15.33
C GLY A 95 16.43 37.62 -14.90
N LEU A 96 17.12 38.24 -13.93
CA LEU A 96 18.35 37.66 -13.37
C LEU A 96 18.06 36.40 -12.54
N ALA A 97 16.96 36.36 -11.80
CA ALA A 97 16.51 35.16 -11.08
C ALA A 97 16.11 34.05 -12.07
N ARG A 98 15.42 34.40 -13.16
CA ARG A 98 15.13 33.47 -14.26
C ARG A 98 16.41 32.86 -14.84
N ALA A 99 17.35 33.72 -15.24
CA ALA A 99 18.61 33.29 -15.84
C ALA A 99 19.37 32.33 -14.92
N LYS A 100 19.40 32.64 -13.62
CA LYS A 100 20.00 31.77 -12.60
C LYS A 100 19.31 30.40 -12.53
N LEU A 101 17.98 30.34 -12.57
CA LEU A 101 17.25 29.07 -12.57
C LEU A 101 17.52 28.27 -13.85
N GLU A 102 17.63 28.94 -14.99
CA GLU A 102 17.87 28.30 -16.27
C GLU A 102 19.22 27.56 -16.32
N ASP A 103 20.16 27.81 -15.40
CA ASP A 103 21.36 26.98 -15.24
C ASP A 103 21.04 25.52 -14.89
N SER A 104 19.88 25.24 -14.27
CA SER A 104 19.54 23.91 -13.74
C SER A 104 18.11 23.43 -14.02
N ALA A 105 17.25 24.31 -14.53
CA ALA A 105 15.84 24.02 -14.76
C ALA A 105 15.34 24.56 -16.11
N THR A 106 14.25 23.96 -16.59
CA THR A 106 13.42 24.55 -17.65
C THR A 106 12.38 25.46 -17.00
N VAL A 107 12.41 26.77 -17.32
CA VAL A 107 11.50 27.75 -16.74
C VAL A 107 10.42 28.13 -17.76
N THR A 108 9.16 27.86 -17.42
CA THR A 108 7.99 28.28 -18.21
C THR A 108 7.28 29.39 -17.46
N THR A 109 7.03 30.51 -18.14
CA THR A 109 6.24 31.61 -17.59
C THR A 109 4.83 31.54 -18.14
N ARG A 110 3.84 31.84 -17.30
CA ARG A 110 2.44 31.93 -17.69
C ARG A 110 1.88 33.30 -17.30
N ASP A 111 1.49 34.08 -18.30
CA ASP A 111 1.00 35.44 -18.16
C ASP A 111 -0.53 35.56 -18.12
N SER A 112 -1.26 34.44 -18.24
CA SER A 112 -2.72 34.45 -18.36
C SER A 112 -3.39 33.11 -18.04
N GLY A 113 -4.71 33.15 -17.83
CA GLY A 113 -5.57 31.99 -17.56
C GLY A 113 -5.61 31.54 -16.09
N SER A 114 -6.39 30.51 -15.78
CA SER A 114 -6.54 29.99 -14.40
C SER A 114 -5.60 28.82 -14.11
N LEU A 115 -5.04 28.75 -12.91
CA LEU A 115 -4.22 27.61 -12.48
C LEU A 115 -5.10 26.38 -12.25
N THR A 116 -4.87 25.32 -13.01
CA THR A 116 -5.57 24.05 -12.82
C THR A 116 -4.57 22.95 -12.46
N TYR A 117 -5.03 21.95 -11.71
CA TYR A 117 -4.18 20.81 -11.35
C TYR A 117 -3.57 20.12 -12.59
N ARG A 118 -4.36 20.01 -13.68
CA ARG A 118 -3.92 19.44 -14.96
C ARG A 118 -2.74 20.19 -15.58
N THR A 119 -2.67 21.50 -15.37
CA THR A 119 -1.52 22.32 -15.79
C THR A 119 -0.34 22.09 -14.85
N LEU A 120 -0.58 22.18 -13.53
CA LEU A 120 0.47 22.12 -12.50
C LEU A 120 1.18 20.77 -12.45
N MET A 121 0.48 19.65 -12.62
CA MET A 121 1.04 18.29 -12.56
C MET A 121 2.10 17.98 -13.63
N LYS A 122 2.36 18.89 -14.57
CA LYS A 122 3.41 18.80 -15.59
C LYS A 122 4.76 19.39 -15.15
N TYR A 123 4.77 20.07 -14.00
CA TYR A 123 5.91 20.77 -13.44
C TYR A 123 6.30 20.17 -12.10
N ASP A 124 7.52 20.48 -11.67
CA ASP A 124 8.04 20.08 -10.36
C ASP A 124 7.85 21.19 -9.33
N VAL A 125 8.03 22.44 -9.75
CA VAL A 125 7.93 23.62 -8.88
C VAL A 125 7.02 24.67 -9.51
N LEU A 126 6.16 25.26 -8.67
CA LEU A 126 5.39 26.47 -8.95
C LEU A 126 6.02 27.63 -8.18
N VAL A 127 6.37 28.70 -8.90
CA VAL A 127 6.76 30.00 -8.33
C VAL A 127 5.61 30.98 -8.52
N ILE A 128 5.15 31.58 -7.43
CA ILE A 128 4.16 32.65 -7.43
C ILE A 128 4.87 33.93 -6.99
N ALA A 129 5.02 34.84 -7.95
CA ALA A 129 5.45 36.22 -7.78
C ALA A 129 4.37 37.17 -8.33
N SER A 130 3.10 36.83 -8.06
CA SER A 130 1.91 37.50 -8.59
C SER A 130 1.15 38.15 -7.44
N PHE A 131 1.06 39.48 -7.47
CA PHE A 131 0.72 40.30 -6.30
C PHE A 131 -0.69 40.90 -6.38
N ASP A 132 -1.21 41.20 -7.57
CA ASP A 132 -2.36 42.11 -7.67
C ASP A 132 -3.74 41.53 -7.36
N LYS A 133 -3.92 40.21 -7.51
CA LYS A 133 -5.26 39.61 -7.45
C LYS A 133 -5.25 38.31 -6.67
N LYS A 134 -6.33 38.08 -5.92
CA LYS A 134 -6.56 36.80 -5.26
C LYS A 134 -6.74 35.67 -6.26
N TYR A 135 -6.19 34.50 -5.93
CA TYR A 135 -6.57 33.26 -6.60
C TYR A 135 -7.99 32.83 -6.20
N THR A 136 -8.74 32.28 -7.16
CA THR A 136 -10.04 31.68 -6.88
C THR A 136 -9.90 30.44 -5.99
N SER A 137 -10.96 30.03 -5.30
CA SER A 137 -10.93 28.80 -4.47
C SER A 137 -10.50 27.57 -5.27
N ALA A 138 -10.98 27.41 -6.51
CA ALA A 138 -10.59 26.30 -7.38
C ALA A 138 -9.09 26.30 -7.74
N GLU A 139 -8.49 27.48 -7.93
CA GLU A 139 -7.05 27.59 -8.17
C GLU A 139 -6.25 27.30 -6.91
N VAL A 140 -6.69 27.80 -5.75
CA VAL A 140 -6.08 27.51 -4.45
C VAL A 140 -6.12 26.01 -4.15
N ASP A 141 -7.26 25.35 -4.40
CA ASP A 141 -7.40 23.90 -4.28
C ASP A 141 -6.48 23.14 -5.24
N ALA A 142 -6.34 23.63 -6.48
CA ALA A 142 -5.41 23.04 -7.45
C ALA A 142 -3.94 23.16 -7.01
N ILE A 143 -3.54 24.32 -6.46
CA ILE A 143 -2.18 24.53 -5.93
C ILE A 143 -1.94 23.63 -4.72
N LYS A 144 -2.91 23.56 -3.80
CA LYS A 144 -2.82 22.69 -2.63
C LYS A 144 -2.70 21.22 -3.05
N GLN A 145 -3.54 20.75 -3.97
CA GLN A 145 -3.47 19.40 -4.52
C GLN A 145 -2.12 19.14 -5.20
N PHE A 146 -1.57 20.12 -5.93
CA PHE A 146 -0.25 20.04 -6.54
C PHE A 146 0.86 19.80 -5.51
N VAL A 147 0.89 20.58 -4.42
CA VAL A 147 1.87 20.40 -3.34
C VAL A 147 1.64 19.08 -2.60
N GLU A 148 0.40 18.74 -2.25
CA GLU A 148 0.06 17.46 -1.61
C GLU A 148 0.54 16.25 -2.42
N ASN A 149 0.53 16.37 -3.74
CA ASN A 149 0.92 15.33 -4.68
C ASN A 149 2.41 15.35 -5.09
N GLY A 150 3.26 16.13 -4.42
CA GLY A 150 4.71 16.10 -4.64
C GLY A 150 5.30 17.34 -5.31
N GLY A 151 4.47 18.31 -5.66
CA GLY A 151 4.91 19.61 -6.18
C GLY A 151 5.60 20.47 -5.12
N GLY A 152 6.50 21.33 -5.58
CA GLY A 152 7.12 22.37 -4.78
C GLY A 152 6.44 23.73 -4.99
N LEU A 153 6.15 24.48 -3.93
CA LEU A 153 5.61 25.84 -4.03
C LEU A 153 6.61 26.85 -3.47
N LEU A 154 7.01 27.85 -4.25
CA LEU A 154 7.62 29.08 -3.76
C LEU A 154 6.61 30.22 -3.90
N LEU A 155 6.23 30.83 -2.78
CA LEU A 155 5.36 32.01 -2.79
C LEU A 155 6.12 33.20 -2.20
N LEU A 156 6.25 34.23 -3.03
CA LEU A 156 6.82 35.52 -2.62
C LEU A 156 5.67 36.42 -2.16
N GLY A 157 5.74 36.87 -0.91
CA GLY A 157 4.87 37.89 -0.35
C GLY A 157 5.38 39.28 -0.73
N ASP A 158 4.44 40.21 -0.89
CA ASP A 158 4.69 41.60 -1.24
C ASP A 158 3.69 42.48 -0.49
N ILE A 159 4.10 43.71 -0.14
CA ILE A 159 3.27 44.65 0.64
C ILE A 159 1.96 45.02 -0.07
N ASP A 160 1.99 45.12 -1.39
CA ASP A 160 0.83 45.51 -2.18
C ASP A 160 0.01 44.29 -2.63
N SER A 161 0.36 43.10 -2.13
CA SER A 161 -0.30 41.86 -2.50
C SER A 161 -1.62 41.66 -1.76
N GLU A 162 -2.74 41.81 -2.49
CA GLU A 162 -4.05 41.32 -2.02
C GLU A 162 -4.08 39.79 -1.86
N ASN A 163 -3.06 39.10 -2.38
CA ASN A 163 -3.04 37.68 -2.64
C ASN A 163 -2.48 36.84 -1.49
N THR A 164 -3.19 36.85 -0.36
CA THR A 164 -2.90 35.96 0.78
C THR A 164 -3.65 34.62 0.71
N SER A 165 -4.52 34.42 -0.29
CA SER A 165 -5.40 33.24 -0.33
C SER A 165 -4.62 31.92 -0.47
N VAL A 166 -3.51 31.92 -1.22
CA VAL A 166 -2.65 30.74 -1.36
C VAL A 166 -1.93 30.46 -0.04
N SER A 167 -1.23 31.42 0.55
CA SER A 167 -0.49 31.20 1.81
C SER A 167 -1.42 30.77 2.94
N GLN A 168 -2.62 31.35 3.02
CA GLN A 168 -3.64 30.98 4.00
C GLN A 168 -4.10 29.53 3.88
N ALA A 169 -4.16 28.96 2.66
CA ALA A 169 -4.47 27.54 2.46
C ALA A 169 -3.40 26.60 3.06
N PHE A 170 -2.18 27.11 3.25
CA PHE A 170 -1.08 26.45 3.97
C PHE A 170 -1.03 26.82 5.45
N ASN A 171 -1.98 27.63 5.94
CA ASN A 171 -1.98 28.23 7.27
C ASN A 171 -0.74 29.10 7.50
N VAL A 172 -0.36 29.90 6.52
CA VAL A 172 0.70 30.91 6.60
C VAL A 172 0.10 32.28 6.33
N SER A 173 0.27 33.21 7.26
CA SER A 173 -0.22 34.57 7.13
C SER A 173 0.96 35.53 7.10
N PHE A 174 0.98 36.37 6.08
CA PHE A 174 1.76 37.61 6.09
C PHE A 174 0.97 38.69 6.81
N ASN A 175 1.64 39.78 7.20
CA ASN A 175 0.95 40.98 7.65
C ASN A 175 -0.01 41.48 6.55
N GLN A 176 -1.24 41.79 6.93
CA GLN A 176 -2.30 42.20 6.00
C GLN A 176 -2.47 43.72 5.92
N GLU A 177 -1.85 44.45 6.83
CA GLU A 177 -1.80 45.91 6.76
C GLU A 177 -0.63 46.31 5.86
N ARG A 178 -0.80 47.42 5.11
CA ARG A 178 0.30 47.97 4.29
C ARG A 178 1.41 48.46 5.21
N ALA A 179 2.37 47.57 5.45
CA ALA A 179 3.47 47.79 6.36
C ALA A 179 4.76 47.15 5.84
N ILE A 180 5.85 47.89 5.98
CA ILE A 180 7.19 47.51 5.51
C ILE A 180 8.08 47.33 6.72
N ILE A 181 8.97 46.34 6.69
CA ILE A 181 9.98 46.23 7.75
C ILE A 181 11.08 47.25 7.51
N ALA A 182 11.34 48.08 8.52
CA ALA A 182 12.44 49.03 8.55
C ALA A 182 13.50 48.65 9.57
N ASP A 183 14.76 48.97 9.28
CA ASP A 183 15.86 48.93 10.24
C ASP A 183 16.89 50.04 9.96
N SER A 184 16.97 51.01 10.86
CA SER A 184 17.92 52.13 10.79
C SER A 184 19.31 51.80 11.34
N THR A 185 19.49 50.61 11.92
CA THR A 185 20.75 50.18 12.56
C THR A 185 21.44 49.04 11.80
N ALA A 186 20.70 48.29 11.00
CA ALA A 186 21.23 47.27 10.10
C ALA A 186 22.10 47.91 8.99
N GLU A 187 22.99 47.10 8.40
CA GLU A 187 23.74 47.51 7.21
C GLU A 187 22.76 47.69 6.04
N GLN A 188 22.78 48.84 5.37
CA GLN A 188 21.85 49.22 4.29
C GLN A 188 22.53 49.14 2.91
N LEU A 189 21.77 48.81 1.86
CA LEU A 189 22.31 48.70 0.49
C LEU A 189 22.53 50.07 -0.18
N ASP A 190 21.72 51.08 0.15
CA ASP A 190 21.76 52.42 -0.47
C ASP A 190 21.24 53.52 0.50
N ASP A 191 21.62 53.47 1.78
CA ASP A 191 21.13 54.37 2.85
C ASP A 191 19.60 54.38 3.02
N ASP A 192 18.95 53.30 2.60
CA ASP A 192 17.51 53.08 2.69
C ASP A 192 17.20 52.11 3.84
N ILE A 193 16.43 52.58 4.83
CA ILE A 193 16.05 51.80 6.00
C ILE A 193 15.14 50.60 5.67
N TYR A 194 14.53 50.59 4.47
CA TYR A 194 13.69 49.49 3.99
C TYR A 194 14.45 48.49 3.10
N THR A 195 15.73 48.75 2.84
CA THR A 195 16.61 47.92 2.01
C THR A 195 17.92 47.63 2.75
N PHE A 196 17.92 46.56 3.57
CA PHE A 196 19.03 46.22 4.46
C PHE A 196 19.43 44.73 4.41
N TYR A 197 20.60 44.41 4.92
CA TYR A 197 21.14 43.05 4.91
C TYR A 197 20.57 42.18 6.05
N LEU A 198 20.23 40.94 5.71
CA LEU A 198 20.00 39.85 6.65
C LEU A 198 21.19 38.90 6.64
N ASP A 199 21.66 38.53 7.82
CA ASP A 199 22.75 37.55 8.04
C ASP A 199 22.36 36.44 9.03
N SER A 200 21.17 36.52 9.64
CA SER A 200 20.63 35.53 10.58
C SER A 200 19.88 34.42 9.84
N PHE A 201 20.61 33.34 9.51
CA PHE A 201 20.05 32.18 8.83
C PHE A 201 20.10 30.91 9.69
N GLN A 202 19.02 30.13 9.66
CA GLN A 202 19.05 28.76 10.17
C GLN A 202 19.71 27.83 9.16
N SER A 203 20.44 26.82 9.63
CA SER A 203 21.07 25.81 8.77
C SER A 203 19.99 24.99 8.03
N HIS A 204 19.99 25.09 6.70
CA HIS A 204 19.06 24.38 5.83
C HIS A 204 19.66 24.27 4.41
N PRO A 205 19.28 23.27 3.57
CA PRO A 205 19.73 23.22 2.17
C PRO A 205 19.48 24.52 1.39
N VAL A 206 18.40 25.22 1.72
CA VAL A 206 18.03 26.51 1.11
C VAL A 206 19.03 27.63 1.45
N THR A 207 19.52 27.68 2.68
CA THR A 207 20.47 28.70 3.17
C THR A 207 21.93 28.27 3.00
N LYS A 208 22.17 27.16 2.27
CA LYS A 208 23.52 26.63 2.06
C LYS A 208 24.39 27.63 1.31
N ASN A 209 25.53 27.96 1.90
CA ASN A 209 26.50 28.93 1.38
C ASN A 209 25.96 30.36 1.23
N ILE A 210 24.85 30.69 1.91
CA ILE A 210 24.33 32.05 1.97
C ILE A 210 24.96 32.73 3.18
N LYS A 211 25.64 33.85 2.96
CA LYS A 211 26.27 34.62 4.04
C LYS A 211 25.43 35.81 4.45
N LYS A 212 24.90 36.51 3.47
CA LYS A 212 24.03 37.67 3.64
C LYS A 212 23.08 37.77 2.45
N ILE A 213 21.86 38.25 2.66
CA ILE A 213 20.97 38.65 1.57
C ILE A 213 20.47 40.06 1.82
N VAL A 214 20.04 40.76 0.79
CA VAL A 214 19.31 42.01 0.95
C VAL A 214 17.83 41.69 1.11
N LEU A 215 17.22 42.18 2.18
CA LEU A 215 15.78 42.29 2.30
C LEU A 215 15.37 43.68 1.81
N LYS A 216 14.61 43.72 0.73
CA LYS A 216 13.98 44.95 0.22
C LYS A 216 12.49 44.90 0.45
N ASN A 217 11.95 45.97 1.04
CA ASN A 217 10.52 46.13 1.33
C ASN A 217 9.91 44.89 1.99
N GLY A 218 10.58 44.39 3.04
CA GLY A 218 10.24 43.13 3.68
C GLY A 218 8.85 43.13 4.32
N LEU A 219 8.18 41.97 4.28
CA LEU A 219 6.85 41.75 4.84
C LEU A 219 6.91 40.63 5.89
N PRO A 220 6.50 40.84 7.14
CA PRO A 220 6.68 39.81 8.16
C PRO A 220 5.68 38.66 7.98
N ILE A 221 6.15 37.44 8.23
CA ILE A 221 5.29 36.26 8.41
C ILE A 221 4.79 36.28 9.86
N VAL A 222 3.51 36.60 10.07
CA VAL A 222 2.94 36.86 11.40
C VAL A 222 2.38 35.62 12.08
N SER A 223 2.01 34.59 11.30
CA SER A 223 1.57 33.31 11.87
C SER A 223 1.74 32.17 10.90
N TYR A 224 2.06 30.99 11.46
CA TYR A 224 2.06 29.74 10.73
C TYR A 224 1.77 28.55 11.64
N ARG A 225 1.14 27.51 11.11
CA ARG A 225 0.84 26.28 11.88
C ARG A 225 2.04 25.34 11.97
N LYS A 226 2.84 25.24 10.90
CA LYS A 226 4.01 24.34 10.79
C LYS A 226 5.03 24.93 9.85
N GLY A 227 6.30 24.56 10.03
CA GLY A 227 7.42 24.97 9.19
C GLY A 227 8.66 25.31 10.02
N GLN A 228 9.79 25.45 9.35
CA GLN A 228 11.05 25.93 9.91
C GLN A 228 11.30 27.34 9.39
N VAL A 229 11.47 28.29 10.31
CA VAL A 229 11.93 29.64 9.96
C VAL A 229 13.39 29.55 9.54
N LEU A 230 13.70 30.08 8.36
CA LEU A 230 15.05 30.02 7.78
C LEU A 230 15.79 31.35 7.85
N ALA A 231 15.08 32.47 7.86
CA ALA A 231 15.64 33.80 7.93
C ALA A 231 14.77 34.69 8.82
N THR A 232 15.41 35.47 9.67
CA THR A 232 14.76 36.47 10.52
C THR A 232 15.42 37.82 10.37
N THR A 233 14.68 38.90 10.64
CA THR A 233 15.27 40.23 10.76
C THR A 233 16.05 40.40 12.06
N PRO A 234 16.89 41.44 12.19
CA PRO A 234 17.48 41.83 13.46
C PRO A 234 16.42 42.24 14.50
N SER A 235 16.77 42.18 15.79
CA SER A 235 15.86 42.64 16.86
C SER A 235 15.61 44.15 16.87
N SER A 236 16.42 44.92 16.15
CA SER A 236 16.29 46.37 15.98
C SER A 236 15.20 46.76 14.99
N SER A 237 14.78 45.86 14.11
CA SER A 237 13.80 46.18 13.07
C SER A 237 12.42 46.49 13.66
N TRP A 238 11.58 47.19 12.92
CA TRP A 238 10.17 47.42 13.26
C TRP A 238 9.27 47.36 12.03
N VAL A 239 7.97 47.19 12.27
CA VAL A 239 6.93 47.30 11.24
C VAL A 239 6.59 48.78 11.07
N ASP A 240 7.02 49.39 9.97
CA ASP A 240 6.70 50.76 9.58
C ASP A 240 5.40 50.76 8.77
N ARG A 241 4.33 51.36 9.31
CA ARG A 241 3.03 51.39 8.64
C ARG A 241 2.96 52.59 7.68
N VAL A 242 2.61 52.33 6.43
CA VAL A 242 2.55 53.37 5.38
C VAL A 242 1.51 54.43 5.76
N GLY A 243 1.96 55.65 6.11
CA GLY A 243 1.11 56.75 6.59
C GLY A 243 1.90 57.94 7.17
N ASP A 244 1.23 58.78 7.98
CA ASP A 244 1.88 59.89 8.71
C ASP A 244 2.82 59.32 9.79
N GLY A 245 4.14 59.52 9.64
CA GLY A 245 5.16 59.01 10.58
C GLY A 245 6.22 58.08 9.97
N SER A 246 6.04 57.68 8.71
CA SER A 246 6.95 56.74 8.03
C SER A 246 8.41 57.20 8.03
N GLY A 247 9.33 56.27 8.29
CA GLY A 247 10.77 56.51 8.36
C GLY A 247 11.34 56.52 9.77
N ALA A 248 10.50 56.55 10.82
CA ALA A 248 10.90 56.47 12.20
C ALA A 248 9.99 55.52 12.98
N LYS A 249 10.55 54.83 13.98
CA LYS A 249 9.77 53.91 14.81
C LYS A 249 8.78 54.66 15.70
N ASP A 250 7.50 54.47 15.46
CA ASP A 250 6.41 55.08 16.23
C ASP A 250 6.03 54.28 17.49
N THR A 251 5.36 54.96 18.42
CA THR A 251 4.88 54.31 19.65
C THR A 251 3.75 53.34 19.32
N GLY A 252 4.00 52.05 19.54
CA GLY A 252 3.03 50.98 19.30
C GLY A 252 3.32 50.13 18.06
N GLU A 253 4.32 50.50 17.27
CA GLU A 253 4.81 49.64 16.20
C GLU A 253 5.50 48.39 16.76
N GLU A 254 5.21 47.27 16.10
CA GLU A 254 5.76 45.98 16.44
C GLU A 254 7.27 46.01 16.24
N GLY A 255 8.02 45.50 17.22
CA GLY A 255 9.47 45.34 17.11
C GLY A 255 9.83 43.93 16.67
N GLY A 256 10.96 43.81 15.98
CA GLY A 256 11.52 42.53 15.56
C GLY A 256 12.13 41.73 16.73
N PRO A 257 12.74 40.57 16.43
CA PRO A 257 12.96 40.01 15.09
C PRO A 257 11.66 39.49 14.44
N PHE A 258 11.56 39.60 13.12
CA PHE A 258 10.46 39.06 12.33
C PHE A 258 10.88 37.86 11.51
N ASP A 259 9.99 36.89 11.36
CA ASP A 259 10.18 35.76 10.45
C ASP A 259 9.97 36.23 9.00
N ILE A 260 10.98 36.02 8.14
CA ILE A 260 10.95 36.45 6.74
C ILE A 260 10.82 35.27 5.79
N MET A 261 11.44 34.15 6.14
CA MET A 261 11.45 32.96 5.30
C MET A 261 11.00 31.75 6.09
N LEU A 262 9.99 31.04 5.58
CA LEU A 262 9.46 29.82 6.18
C LEU A 262 9.56 28.66 5.17
N ALA A 263 10.20 27.57 5.56
CA ALA A 263 10.21 26.31 4.80
C ALA A 263 9.25 25.30 5.44
N MET A 264 8.40 24.69 4.62
CA MET A 264 7.46 23.65 5.01
C MET A 264 7.81 22.36 4.29
N ASP A 265 8.33 21.39 5.03
CA ASP A 265 8.54 20.02 4.55
C ASP A 265 7.34 19.13 4.95
N GLY A 266 7.11 18.06 4.17
CA GLY A 266 6.04 17.09 4.44
C GLY A 266 4.62 17.67 4.38
N TYR A 267 4.32 18.52 3.39
CA TYR A 267 2.92 18.86 3.07
C TYR A 267 2.39 17.85 2.05
N GLY A 268 1.88 16.72 2.53
CA GLY A 268 1.64 15.56 1.69
C GLY A 268 2.96 14.95 1.24
N MET A 269 3.18 14.87 -0.08
CA MET A 269 4.45 14.40 -0.68
C MET A 269 5.35 15.55 -1.16
N GLY A 270 4.87 16.80 -1.08
CA GLY A 270 5.59 17.98 -1.56
C GLY A 270 6.05 18.91 -0.46
N ARG A 271 6.52 20.08 -0.90
CA ARG A 271 7.17 21.10 -0.08
C ARG A 271 6.67 22.49 -0.45
N ALA A 272 6.74 23.42 0.50
CA ALA A 272 6.45 24.82 0.25
C ALA A 272 7.47 25.73 0.93
N ALA A 273 7.73 26.88 0.34
CA ALA A 273 8.54 27.95 0.89
C ALA A 273 7.80 29.28 0.72
N PHE A 274 7.84 30.10 1.76
CA PHE A 274 7.22 31.42 1.82
C PHE A 274 8.31 32.43 2.14
N PHE A 275 8.37 33.52 1.37
CA PHE A 275 9.34 34.58 1.59
C PHE A 275 8.63 35.94 1.55
N GLY A 276 8.71 36.71 2.63
CA GLY A 276 8.06 38.02 2.72
C GLY A 276 8.97 39.15 2.25
N GLY A 277 8.93 39.47 0.95
CA GLY A 277 9.75 40.51 0.35
C GLY A 277 10.14 40.17 -1.09
N ALA A 278 9.17 40.08 -2.00
CA ALA A 278 9.42 39.73 -3.39
C ALA A 278 10.47 40.61 -4.07
N GLU A 279 10.48 41.91 -3.77
CA GLU A 279 11.44 42.88 -4.31
C GLU A 279 12.91 42.56 -4.02
N SER A 280 13.17 41.72 -3.02
CA SER A 280 14.51 41.22 -2.69
C SER A 280 15.12 40.42 -3.84
N PHE A 281 14.32 39.95 -4.79
CA PHE A 281 14.77 39.19 -5.96
C PHE A 281 14.69 40.00 -7.27
N TRP A 282 14.42 41.31 -7.19
CA TRP A 282 14.45 42.18 -8.36
C TRP A 282 15.85 42.35 -8.95
N ASN A 283 15.91 42.69 -10.24
CA ASN A 283 17.15 42.91 -10.98
C ASN A 283 18.05 43.95 -10.28
N GLN A 284 17.48 45.04 -9.75
CA GLN A 284 18.26 46.09 -9.07
C GLN A 284 18.95 45.64 -7.78
N VAL A 285 18.37 44.65 -7.08
CA VAL A 285 18.96 44.07 -5.86
C VAL A 285 19.97 43.00 -6.27
N THR A 286 19.54 42.09 -7.13
CA THR A 286 20.31 40.90 -7.52
C THR A 286 21.54 41.18 -8.38
N VAL A 287 21.57 42.33 -9.09
CA VAL A 287 22.77 42.79 -9.80
C VAL A 287 23.89 43.21 -8.84
N LYS A 288 23.54 43.68 -7.63
CA LYS A 288 24.50 44.09 -6.59
C LYS A 288 24.86 42.92 -5.67
N GLU A 289 23.91 42.05 -5.37
CA GLU A 289 24.04 41.02 -4.33
C GLU A 289 23.66 39.62 -4.85
N GLY A 290 24.69 38.82 -5.12
CA GLY A 290 24.55 37.49 -5.74
C GLY A 290 23.97 36.41 -4.79
N ASP A 291 24.04 36.61 -3.47
CA ASP A 291 23.52 35.64 -2.51
C ASP A 291 21.97 35.59 -2.53
N ASN A 292 21.28 36.67 -2.91
CA ASN A 292 19.85 36.66 -3.17
C ASN A 292 19.49 35.67 -4.30
N LEU A 293 20.26 35.67 -5.39
CA LEU A 293 20.09 34.72 -6.50
C LEU A 293 20.39 33.28 -6.07
N ASN A 294 21.42 33.08 -5.25
CA ASN A 294 21.75 31.76 -4.72
C ASN A 294 20.66 31.24 -3.79
N LEU A 295 20.08 32.08 -2.94
CA LEU A 295 18.96 31.69 -2.07
C LEU A 295 17.74 31.29 -2.90
N PHE A 296 17.40 32.07 -3.91
CA PHE A 296 16.29 31.78 -4.82
C PHE A 296 16.46 30.43 -5.53
N ASP A 297 17.65 30.20 -6.11
CA ASP A 297 18.02 28.96 -6.78
C ASP A 297 18.04 27.75 -5.84
N ASN A 298 18.68 27.87 -4.67
CA ASN A 298 18.67 26.82 -3.64
C ASN A 298 17.24 26.47 -3.20
N THR A 299 16.36 27.46 -3.11
CA THR A 299 14.95 27.26 -2.75
C THR A 299 14.23 26.43 -3.80
N VAL A 300 14.34 26.82 -5.08
CA VAL A 300 13.68 26.11 -6.18
C VAL A 300 14.24 24.69 -6.34
N LYS A 301 15.55 24.50 -6.18
CA LYS A 301 16.17 23.17 -6.19
C LYS A 301 15.64 22.29 -5.06
N TRP A 302 15.62 22.80 -3.83
CA TRP A 302 15.12 22.07 -2.66
C TRP A 302 13.63 21.69 -2.81
N LEU A 303 12.82 22.61 -3.33
CA LEU A 303 11.40 22.35 -3.65
C LEU A 303 11.23 21.27 -4.73
N GLY A 304 12.16 21.23 -5.69
CA GLY A 304 12.16 20.29 -6.81
C GLY A 304 12.66 18.87 -6.50
N GLU A 305 13.28 18.63 -5.34
CA GLU A 305 13.85 17.31 -5.00
C GLU A 305 12.80 16.19 -4.99
N SER A 306 11.56 16.51 -4.57
CA SER A 306 10.41 15.60 -4.64
C SER A 306 10.03 15.24 -6.09
N GLY A 307 10.40 16.07 -7.08
CA GLY A 307 10.20 15.86 -8.52
C GLY A 307 8.75 15.91 -8.99
N GLY A 308 7.89 16.62 -8.27
CA GLY A 308 6.53 16.90 -8.71
C GLY A 308 5.58 15.68 -8.77
N PRO A 309 4.30 15.92 -9.10
CA PRO A 309 3.32 14.85 -9.27
C PRO A 309 3.71 13.81 -10.31
N TYR A 310 4.41 14.22 -11.38
CA TYR A 310 4.85 13.31 -12.43
C TYR A 310 5.87 12.27 -11.92
N LYS A 311 6.86 12.65 -11.11
CA LYS A 311 7.80 11.65 -10.56
C LYS A 311 7.13 10.79 -9.48
N GLN A 312 6.24 11.37 -8.67
CA GLN A 312 5.57 10.64 -7.59
C GLN A 312 4.68 9.50 -8.11
N TYR A 313 3.91 9.71 -9.19
CA TYR A 313 3.10 8.60 -9.72
C TYR A 313 3.99 7.48 -10.30
N LYS A 314 5.14 7.80 -10.90
CA LYS A 314 6.08 6.78 -11.38
C LYS A 314 6.61 5.91 -10.26
N ILE A 315 7.04 6.51 -9.15
CA ILE A 315 7.51 5.79 -7.96
C ILE A 315 6.40 4.84 -7.44
N LEU A 316 5.15 5.32 -7.39
CA LEU A 316 4.03 4.50 -6.95
C LEU A 316 3.68 3.39 -7.95
N ASN A 317 3.81 3.62 -9.25
CA ASN A 317 3.65 2.57 -10.26
C ASN A 317 4.74 1.50 -10.13
N GLU A 318 5.99 1.88 -9.93
CA GLU A 318 7.10 0.94 -9.70
C GLU A 318 6.90 0.12 -8.42
N GLN A 319 6.43 0.77 -7.34
CA GLN A 319 6.06 0.09 -6.10
C GLN A 319 4.90 -0.90 -6.33
N ALA A 320 3.86 -0.48 -7.05
CA ALA A 320 2.72 -1.34 -7.37
C ALA A 320 3.12 -2.55 -8.22
N GLN A 321 3.99 -2.36 -9.23
CA GLN A 321 4.56 -3.44 -10.02
C GLN A 321 5.37 -4.42 -9.16
N THR A 322 6.19 -3.90 -8.24
CA THR A 322 6.99 -4.73 -7.32
C THR A 322 6.08 -5.57 -6.41
N LEU A 323 5.03 -4.97 -5.85
CA LEU A 323 4.04 -5.64 -5.01
C LEU A 323 3.24 -6.70 -5.78
N LEU A 324 2.83 -6.38 -7.01
CA LEU A 324 2.17 -7.32 -7.92
C LEU A 324 3.08 -8.52 -8.22
N GLY A 325 4.34 -8.28 -8.56
CA GLY A 325 5.32 -9.35 -8.79
C GLY A 325 5.51 -10.26 -7.58
N LYS A 326 5.62 -9.67 -6.38
CA LYS A 326 5.67 -10.41 -5.11
C LYS A 326 4.39 -11.23 -4.88
N GLY A 327 3.22 -10.65 -5.16
CA GLY A 327 1.94 -11.34 -5.05
C GLY A 327 1.87 -12.56 -5.98
N ILE A 328 2.33 -12.42 -7.23
CA ILE A 328 2.39 -13.51 -8.21
C ILE A 328 3.33 -14.63 -7.73
N GLU A 329 4.51 -14.29 -7.19
CA GLU A 329 5.43 -15.27 -6.62
C GLU A 329 4.81 -16.03 -5.44
N LEU A 330 4.19 -15.31 -4.50
CA LEU A 330 3.51 -15.93 -3.35
C LEU A 330 2.34 -16.82 -3.79
N TYR A 331 1.57 -16.39 -4.79
CA TYR A 331 0.51 -17.19 -5.39
C TYR A 331 1.05 -18.49 -6.01
N GLY A 332 2.16 -18.40 -6.76
CA GLY A 332 2.83 -19.57 -7.33
C GLY A 332 3.39 -20.56 -6.30
N THR A 333 3.64 -20.11 -5.07
CA THR A 333 4.01 -20.96 -3.92
C THR A 333 2.81 -21.32 -3.02
N HIS A 334 1.59 -21.04 -3.49
CA HIS A 334 0.32 -21.34 -2.82
C HIS A 334 0.15 -20.70 -1.44
N LYS A 335 0.84 -19.58 -1.18
CA LYS A 335 0.66 -18.78 0.04
C LYS A 335 -0.46 -17.76 -0.15
N PHE A 336 -1.68 -18.24 -0.33
CA PHE A 336 -2.80 -17.43 -0.83
C PHE A 336 -3.10 -16.20 0.02
N SER A 337 -3.09 -16.31 1.35
CA SER A 337 -3.35 -15.16 2.24
C SER A 337 -2.27 -14.07 2.16
N GLU A 338 -0.98 -14.46 2.07
CA GLU A 338 0.12 -13.50 1.90
C GLU A 338 0.08 -12.85 0.51
N ALA A 339 -0.25 -13.64 -0.52
CA ALA A 339 -0.41 -13.16 -1.89
C ALA A 339 -1.56 -12.16 -2.02
N GLU A 340 -2.73 -12.46 -1.44
CA GLU A 340 -3.89 -11.55 -1.43
C GLU A 340 -3.51 -10.20 -0.84
N LYS A 341 -2.81 -10.20 0.30
CA LYS A 341 -2.35 -8.95 0.92
C LYS A 341 -1.44 -8.15 -0.01
N ALA A 342 -0.49 -8.80 -0.67
CA ALA A 342 0.41 -8.14 -1.63
C ALA A 342 -0.37 -7.53 -2.82
N PHE A 343 -1.40 -8.21 -3.32
CA PHE A 343 -2.27 -7.67 -4.37
C PHE A 343 -3.10 -6.48 -3.91
N LEU A 344 -3.64 -6.51 -2.68
CA LEU A 344 -4.35 -5.37 -2.10
C LEU A 344 -3.42 -4.15 -1.93
N ASP A 345 -2.19 -4.37 -1.47
CA ASP A 345 -1.19 -3.30 -1.36
C ASP A 345 -0.83 -2.74 -2.75
N ALA A 346 -0.74 -3.59 -3.79
CA ALA A 346 -0.50 -3.17 -5.17
C ALA A 346 -1.67 -2.34 -5.75
N ILE A 347 -2.92 -2.71 -5.44
CA ILE A 347 -4.13 -1.95 -5.82
C ILE A 347 -4.07 -0.56 -5.15
N ALA A 348 -3.83 -0.51 -3.84
CA ALA A 348 -3.79 0.76 -3.11
C ALA A 348 -2.70 1.71 -3.65
N ALA A 349 -1.50 1.18 -3.95
CA ALA A 349 -0.43 1.95 -4.57
C ALA A 349 -0.81 2.47 -5.97
N SER A 350 -1.45 1.64 -6.79
CA SER A 350 -1.92 2.00 -8.14
C SER A 350 -3.04 3.03 -8.11
N GLU A 351 -4.01 2.91 -7.20
CA GLU A 351 -5.08 3.88 -7.03
C GLU A 351 -4.53 5.26 -6.62
N LYS A 352 -3.58 5.26 -5.68
CA LYS A 352 -2.89 6.49 -5.27
C LYS A 352 -2.12 7.12 -6.45
N SER A 353 -1.40 6.31 -7.23
CA SER A 353 -0.73 6.76 -8.45
C SER A 353 -1.70 7.39 -9.44
N ASN A 354 -2.80 6.72 -9.75
CA ASN A 354 -3.81 7.20 -10.70
C ASN A 354 -4.51 8.49 -10.23
N LYS A 355 -4.69 8.66 -8.91
CA LYS A 355 -5.23 9.90 -8.33
C LYS A 355 -4.26 11.08 -8.49
N ILE A 356 -2.96 10.85 -8.34
CA ILE A 356 -1.91 11.86 -8.54
C ILE A 356 -1.82 12.21 -10.02
N TYR A 357 -1.72 11.20 -10.88
CA TYR A 357 -1.57 11.38 -12.31
C TYR A 357 -2.38 10.29 -13.03
N PRO A 358 -3.54 10.63 -13.62
CA PRO A 358 -4.36 9.65 -14.32
C PRO A 358 -3.56 8.97 -15.44
N ASN A 359 -3.44 7.65 -15.37
CA ASN A 359 -2.61 6.88 -16.29
C ASN A 359 -3.18 5.47 -16.52
N SER A 360 -3.00 4.95 -17.74
CA SER A 360 -3.52 3.63 -18.13
C SER A 360 -2.78 2.46 -17.48
N GLU A 361 -1.54 2.69 -17.05
CA GLU A 361 -0.72 1.67 -16.41
C GLU A 361 -1.28 1.27 -15.04
N SER A 362 -1.63 2.25 -14.18
CA SER A 362 -2.28 1.97 -12.89
C SER A 362 -3.60 1.22 -13.07
N ALA A 363 -4.41 1.57 -14.06
CA ALA A 363 -5.66 0.86 -14.35
C ALA A 363 -5.41 -0.62 -14.72
N ARG A 364 -4.37 -0.87 -15.52
CA ARG A 364 -3.94 -2.24 -15.87
C ARG A 364 -3.48 -3.01 -14.63
N LEU A 365 -2.63 -2.40 -13.80
CA LEU A 365 -2.13 -3.03 -12.56
C LEU A 365 -3.26 -3.36 -11.58
N ILE A 366 -4.24 -2.48 -11.43
CA ILE A 366 -5.43 -2.72 -10.60
C ILE A 366 -6.20 -3.94 -11.12
N GLY A 367 -6.52 -3.99 -12.42
CA GLY A 367 -7.26 -5.10 -13.00
C GLY A 367 -6.54 -6.46 -12.86
N GLU A 368 -5.22 -6.46 -13.05
CA GLU A 368 -4.39 -7.66 -12.89
C GLU A 368 -4.36 -8.12 -11.42
N ALA A 369 -4.07 -7.21 -10.48
CA ALA A 369 -4.04 -7.52 -9.05
C ALA A 369 -5.41 -7.97 -8.51
N GLN A 370 -6.52 -7.38 -8.98
CA GLN A 370 -7.88 -7.82 -8.61
C GLN A 370 -8.16 -9.24 -9.09
N THR A 371 -7.77 -9.57 -10.33
CA THR A 371 -7.95 -10.90 -10.89
C THR A 371 -7.24 -11.96 -10.04
N PHE A 372 -5.97 -11.73 -9.70
CA PHE A 372 -5.23 -12.64 -8.82
C PHE A 372 -5.76 -12.64 -7.38
N GLY A 373 -6.20 -11.50 -6.85
CA GLY A 373 -6.81 -11.41 -5.53
C GLY A 373 -8.03 -12.33 -5.38
N GLU A 374 -8.90 -12.40 -6.40
CA GLU A 374 -10.04 -13.33 -6.39
C GLU A 374 -9.60 -14.80 -6.44
N LEU A 375 -8.53 -15.13 -7.17
CA LEU A 375 -7.94 -16.48 -7.15
C LEU A 375 -7.37 -16.82 -5.77
N CYS A 376 -6.72 -15.88 -5.09
CA CYS A 376 -6.23 -16.08 -3.72
C CYS A 376 -7.36 -16.32 -2.71
N LYS A 377 -8.50 -15.63 -2.84
CA LYS A 377 -9.66 -15.87 -1.99
C LYS A 377 -10.18 -17.30 -2.14
N LYS A 378 -10.32 -17.77 -3.39
CA LYS A 378 -10.70 -19.16 -3.68
C LYS A 378 -9.69 -20.16 -3.10
N GLY A 379 -8.39 -19.88 -3.21
CA GLY A 379 -7.35 -20.72 -2.62
C GLY A 379 -7.42 -20.79 -1.10
N THR A 380 -7.63 -19.65 -0.44
CA THR A 380 -7.77 -19.59 1.02
C THR A 380 -9.04 -20.32 1.50
N GLU A 381 -10.15 -20.17 0.78
CA GLU A 381 -11.38 -20.94 1.05
C GLU A 381 -11.13 -22.45 0.87
N ALA A 382 -10.43 -22.85 -0.20
CA ALA A 382 -10.06 -24.24 -0.45
C ALA A 382 -9.18 -24.82 0.68
N ASP A 383 -8.23 -24.06 1.21
CA ASP A 383 -7.39 -24.45 2.34
C ASP A 383 -8.21 -24.67 3.62
N GLN A 384 -9.18 -23.79 3.90
CA GLN A 384 -10.07 -23.92 5.06
C GLN A 384 -10.99 -25.14 4.96
N ILE A 385 -11.58 -25.36 3.79
CA ILE A 385 -12.43 -26.53 3.53
C ILE A 385 -11.60 -27.81 3.63
N PHE A 386 -10.38 -27.80 3.09
CA PHE A 386 -9.47 -28.93 3.18
C PHE A 386 -9.12 -29.25 4.64
N GLY A 387 -8.78 -28.25 5.46
CA GLY A 387 -8.53 -28.45 6.89
C GLY A 387 -9.72 -29.07 7.61
N SER A 388 -10.93 -28.58 7.32
CA SER A 388 -12.17 -29.15 7.86
C SER A 388 -12.40 -30.60 7.42
N ALA A 389 -12.01 -30.95 6.18
CA ALA A 389 -12.10 -32.31 5.66
C ALA A 389 -11.13 -33.27 6.36
N GLU A 390 -9.92 -32.82 6.70
CA GLU A 390 -8.95 -33.60 7.49
C GLU A 390 -9.47 -33.84 8.91
N ASP A 391 -10.03 -32.83 9.58
CA ASP A 391 -10.63 -32.99 10.93
C ASP A 391 -11.78 -34.02 10.93
N LEU A 392 -12.64 -34.00 9.90
CA LEU A 392 -13.73 -34.96 9.72
C LEU A 392 -13.21 -36.38 9.42
N PHE A 393 -12.14 -36.46 8.63
CA PHE A 393 -11.48 -37.73 8.31
C PHE A 393 -10.89 -38.38 9.55
N GLU A 394 -10.18 -37.61 10.38
CA GLU A 394 -9.62 -38.07 11.65
C GLU A 394 -10.70 -38.49 12.65
N SER A 395 -11.84 -37.78 12.64
CA SER A 395 -13.04 -38.11 13.43
C SER A 395 -13.83 -39.31 12.89
N ARG A 396 -13.36 -39.96 11.81
CA ARG A 396 -14.00 -41.11 11.14
C ARG A 396 -15.39 -40.81 10.56
N GLU A 397 -15.67 -39.55 10.27
CA GLU A 397 -16.90 -39.09 9.61
C GLU A 397 -16.74 -39.05 8.09
N TYR A 398 -16.37 -40.19 7.49
CA TYR A 398 -15.89 -40.28 6.11
C TYR A 398 -16.87 -39.75 5.06
N GLU A 399 -18.18 -39.93 5.24
CA GLU A 399 -19.18 -39.41 4.30
C GLU A 399 -19.11 -37.87 4.21
N LYS A 400 -18.96 -37.19 5.35
CA LYS A 400 -18.82 -35.74 5.39
C LYS A 400 -17.45 -35.31 4.88
N ALA A 401 -16.39 -36.01 5.29
CA ALA A 401 -15.04 -35.76 4.81
C ALA A 401 -14.95 -35.82 3.28
N ILE A 402 -15.56 -36.84 2.65
CA ILE A 402 -15.63 -36.96 1.18
C ILE A 402 -16.25 -35.72 0.55
N GLN A 403 -17.37 -35.23 1.08
CA GLN A 403 -18.05 -34.05 0.54
C GLN A 403 -17.16 -32.80 0.62
N GLU A 404 -16.49 -32.57 1.76
CA GLU A 404 -15.59 -31.44 1.93
C GLU A 404 -14.32 -31.55 1.05
N TYR A 405 -13.72 -32.75 0.93
CA TYR A 405 -12.60 -32.95 0.00
C TYR A 405 -12.99 -32.69 -1.46
N GLU A 406 -14.20 -33.08 -1.88
CA GLU A 406 -14.67 -32.80 -3.24
C GLU A 406 -14.89 -31.30 -3.50
N LYS A 407 -15.41 -30.57 -2.51
CA LYS A 407 -15.53 -29.10 -2.58
C LYS A 407 -14.15 -28.44 -2.65
N ALA A 408 -13.22 -28.80 -1.77
CA ALA A 408 -11.85 -28.28 -1.80
C ALA A 408 -11.17 -28.60 -3.13
N ARG A 409 -11.30 -29.84 -3.63
CA ARG A 409 -10.76 -30.27 -4.94
C ARG A 409 -11.28 -29.39 -6.07
N PHE A 410 -12.58 -29.10 -6.08
CA PHE A 410 -13.18 -28.23 -7.10
C PHE A 410 -12.52 -26.85 -7.10
N LEU A 411 -12.40 -26.21 -5.94
CA LEU A 411 -11.76 -24.89 -5.81
C LEU A 411 -10.28 -24.91 -6.19
N TYR A 412 -9.51 -25.92 -5.74
CA TYR A 412 -8.11 -26.07 -6.16
C TYR A 412 -7.96 -26.25 -7.67
N THR A 413 -8.91 -26.93 -8.31
CA THR A 413 -8.91 -27.11 -9.76
C THR A 413 -9.20 -25.79 -10.49
N GLU A 414 -10.12 -24.97 -9.97
CA GLU A 414 -10.41 -23.65 -10.55
C GLU A 414 -9.23 -22.68 -10.51
N ILE A 415 -8.31 -22.86 -9.55
CA ILE A 415 -7.08 -22.06 -9.41
C ILE A 415 -5.83 -22.80 -9.89
N GLU A 416 -6.00 -23.89 -10.63
CA GLU A 416 -4.91 -24.69 -11.21
C GLU A 416 -3.90 -25.28 -10.19
N TYR A 417 -4.29 -25.42 -8.92
CA TYR A 417 -3.47 -26.06 -7.88
C TYR A 417 -3.60 -27.60 -7.93
N THR A 418 -3.00 -28.18 -8.96
CA THR A 418 -3.14 -29.60 -9.32
C THR A 418 -2.65 -30.56 -8.23
N GLU A 419 -1.51 -30.28 -7.58
CA GLU A 419 -0.96 -31.15 -6.52
C GLU A 419 -1.95 -31.33 -5.36
N ARG A 420 -2.53 -30.23 -4.86
CA ARG A 420 -3.48 -30.29 -3.75
C ARG A 420 -4.83 -30.89 -4.17
N SER A 421 -5.27 -30.63 -5.40
CA SER A 421 -6.42 -31.31 -6.01
C SER A 421 -6.24 -32.84 -6.04
N ASP A 422 -5.03 -33.31 -6.34
CA ASP A 422 -4.69 -34.74 -6.35
C ASP A 422 -4.66 -35.36 -4.96
N VAL A 423 -4.20 -34.61 -3.95
CA VAL A 423 -4.30 -35.01 -2.54
C VAL A 423 -5.76 -35.21 -2.15
N CYS A 424 -6.65 -34.26 -2.46
CA CYS A 424 -8.09 -34.42 -2.20
C CYS A 424 -8.66 -35.67 -2.86
N ARG A 425 -8.31 -35.94 -4.14
CA ARG A 425 -8.77 -37.13 -4.86
C ARG A 425 -8.31 -38.43 -4.19
N THR A 426 -7.06 -38.47 -3.73
CA THR A 426 -6.50 -39.60 -2.99
C THR A 426 -7.26 -39.81 -1.68
N ARG A 427 -7.49 -38.74 -0.91
CA ARG A 427 -8.27 -38.77 0.34
C ARG A 427 -9.71 -39.22 0.15
N VAL A 428 -10.36 -38.82 -0.94
CA VAL A 428 -11.71 -39.31 -1.29
C VAL A 428 -11.70 -40.82 -1.53
N THR A 429 -10.69 -41.34 -2.22
CA THR A 429 -10.57 -42.79 -2.49
C THR A 429 -10.30 -43.56 -1.21
N GLU A 430 -9.41 -43.05 -0.36
CA GLU A 430 -9.11 -43.61 0.96
C GLU A 430 -10.37 -43.65 1.86
N SER A 431 -11.08 -42.52 1.95
CA SER A 431 -12.33 -42.40 2.71
C SER A 431 -13.41 -43.37 2.23
N ASN A 432 -13.54 -43.55 0.91
CA ASN A 432 -14.48 -44.50 0.32
C ASN A 432 -14.13 -45.95 0.70
N LYS A 433 -12.85 -46.30 0.69
CA LYS A 433 -12.37 -47.62 1.12
C LYS A 433 -12.69 -47.88 2.59
N LEU A 434 -12.41 -46.92 3.48
CA LEU A 434 -12.68 -47.04 4.91
C LEU A 434 -14.18 -47.12 5.20
N ARG A 435 -15.00 -46.32 4.50
CA ARG A 435 -16.46 -46.39 4.57
C ARG A 435 -16.98 -47.77 4.17
N ALA A 436 -16.48 -48.34 3.07
CA ALA A 436 -16.87 -49.66 2.60
C ALA A 436 -16.52 -50.75 3.63
N LEU A 437 -15.30 -50.71 4.19
CA LEU A 437 -14.87 -51.63 5.25
C LEU A 437 -15.78 -51.55 6.48
N ARG A 438 -16.12 -50.33 6.92
CA ARG A 438 -17.06 -50.11 8.04
C ARG A 438 -18.44 -50.69 7.73
N GLY A 439 -18.97 -50.45 6.53
CA GLY A 439 -20.27 -50.98 6.10
C GLY A 439 -20.31 -52.50 6.06
N GLU A 440 -19.27 -53.14 5.52
CA GLU A 440 -19.11 -54.60 5.52
C GLU A 440 -19.04 -55.15 6.95
N ALA A 441 -18.23 -54.53 7.81
CA ALA A 441 -18.06 -54.95 9.20
C ALA A 441 -19.39 -54.89 9.98
N LEU A 442 -20.14 -53.78 9.85
CA LEU A 442 -21.46 -53.62 10.46
C LEU A 442 -22.48 -54.62 9.93
N SER A 443 -22.49 -54.85 8.61
CA SER A 443 -23.40 -55.83 8.01
C SER A 443 -23.13 -57.25 8.52
N LEU A 444 -21.86 -57.66 8.57
CA LEU A 444 -21.44 -58.95 9.12
C LEU A 444 -21.80 -59.07 10.61
N PHE A 445 -21.60 -58.00 11.39
CA PHE A 445 -21.96 -57.97 12.80
C PHE A 445 -23.46 -58.16 13.01
N SER A 446 -24.29 -57.43 12.25
CA SER A 446 -25.75 -57.55 12.31
C SER A 446 -26.22 -58.95 11.93
N GLN A 447 -25.67 -59.52 10.84
CA GLN A 447 -25.99 -60.90 10.43
C GLN A 447 -25.58 -61.92 11.50
N ALA A 448 -24.45 -61.70 12.17
CA ALA A 448 -24.01 -62.54 13.28
C ALA A 448 -24.98 -62.48 14.46
N GLU A 449 -25.46 -61.28 14.82
CA GLU A 449 -26.48 -61.11 15.87
C GLU A 449 -27.82 -61.76 15.51
N GLU A 450 -28.27 -61.65 14.27
CA GLU A 450 -29.47 -62.33 13.78
C GLU A 450 -29.33 -63.85 13.85
N ALA A 451 -28.19 -64.39 13.39
CA ALA A 451 -27.91 -65.82 13.44
C ALA A 451 -27.87 -66.35 14.88
N LEU A 452 -27.29 -65.57 15.81
CA LEU A 452 -27.23 -65.89 17.23
C LEU A 452 -28.63 -65.92 17.88
N ASN A 453 -29.52 -65.00 17.47
CA ASN A 453 -30.86 -64.84 18.02
C ASN A 453 -31.90 -65.80 17.41
N LYS A 454 -31.59 -66.45 16.28
CA LYS A 454 -32.50 -67.39 15.62
C LYS A 454 -32.74 -68.61 16.52
N LYS A 455 -34.01 -68.83 16.91
CA LYS A 455 -34.40 -69.97 17.75
C LYS A 455 -33.99 -71.29 17.09
N MET A 456 -33.01 -71.94 17.70
CA MET A 456 -32.53 -73.26 17.31
C MET A 456 -33.07 -74.35 18.23
N GLY A 457 -33.18 -75.57 17.71
CA GLY A 457 -33.51 -76.75 18.51
C GLY A 457 -32.53 -76.93 19.69
N MET A 458 -32.97 -77.65 20.73
CA MET A 458 -32.24 -77.79 21.99
C MET A 458 -30.77 -78.24 21.82
N PHE A 459 -30.47 -78.99 20.76
CA PHE A 459 -29.13 -79.52 20.45
C PHE A 459 -28.53 -79.02 19.14
N ASP A 460 -29.22 -78.12 18.44
CA ASP A 460 -28.70 -77.54 17.21
C ASP A 460 -27.77 -76.37 17.54
N VAL A 461 -26.50 -76.53 17.17
CA VAL A 461 -25.42 -75.55 17.37
C VAL A 461 -25.08 -74.80 16.08
N THR A 462 -25.64 -75.21 14.94
CA THR A 462 -25.21 -74.75 13.61
C THR A 462 -25.37 -73.24 13.43
N GLY A 463 -26.44 -72.64 13.93
CA GLY A 463 -26.61 -71.19 13.90
C GLY A 463 -25.66 -70.44 14.86
N ILE A 464 -25.22 -71.05 15.97
CA ILE A 464 -24.24 -70.44 16.89
C ILE A 464 -22.84 -70.48 16.24
N GLU A 465 -22.50 -71.59 15.59
CA GLU A 465 -21.26 -71.71 14.80
C GLU A 465 -21.25 -70.72 13.62
N SER A 466 -22.39 -70.56 12.94
CA SER A 466 -22.55 -69.56 11.89
C SER A 466 -22.39 -68.13 12.43
N ALA A 467 -23.01 -67.81 13.57
CA ALA A 467 -22.87 -66.51 14.22
C ALA A 467 -21.40 -66.21 14.61
N ARG A 468 -20.73 -67.19 15.22
CA ARG A 468 -19.30 -67.10 15.59
C ARG A 468 -18.42 -66.77 14.39
N SER A 469 -18.59 -67.50 13.28
CA SER A 469 -17.84 -67.26 12.03
C SER A 469 -18.10 -65.87 11.46
N LEU A 470 -19.34 -65.38 11.50
CA LEU A 470 -19.68 -64.02 11.04
C LEU A 470 -19.06 -62.95 11.96
N PHE A 471 -19.03 -63.15 13.28
CA PHE A 471 -18.32 -62.25 14.19
C PHE A 471 -16.80 -62.26 13.95
N GLU A 472 -16.19 -63.41 13.65
CA GLU A 472 -14.75 -63.47 13.29
C GLU A 472 -14.45 -62.69 12.00
N GLN A 473 -15.33 -62.79 11.00
CA GLN A 473 -15.21 -62.01 9.76
C GLN A 473 -15.41 -60.51 10.00
N SER A 474 -16.42 -60.13 10.79
CA SER A 474 -16.66 -58.74 11.19
C SER A 474 -15.46 -58.17 11.96
N LYS A 475 -14.92 -58.93 12.92
CA LYS A 475 -13.72 -58.59 13.68
C LYS A 475 -12.55 -58.26 12.76
N LYS A 476 -12.26 -59.13 11.79
CA LYS A 476 -11.16 -58.91 10.84
C LYS A 476 -11.35 -57.61 10.05
N LYS A 477 -12.59 -57.28 9.67
CA LYS A 477 -12.89 -56.00 8.99
C LYS A 477 -12.70 -54.80 9.92
N TRP A 478 -13.05 -54.92 11.20
CA TRP A 478 -12.77 -53.88 12.19
C TRP A 478 -11.28 -53.72 12.51
N GLU A 479 -10.50 -54.81 12.47
CA GLU A 479 -9.04 -54.75 12.56
C GLU A 479 -8.43 -54.03 11.35
N GLU A 480 -8.87 -54.37 10.14
CA GLU A 480 -8.46 -53.70 8.90
C GLU A 480 -8.85 -52.20 8.89
N PHE A 481 -9.99 -51.87 9.49
CA PHE A 481 -10.48 -50.50 9.65
C PHE A 481 -9.81 -49.75 10.83
N GLY A 482 -9.21 -50.46 11.78
CA GLY A 482 -8.54 -49.88 12.94
C GLY A 482 -9.48 -49.43 14.08
N ASP A 483 -10.64 -50.06 14.26
CA ASP A 483 -11.55 -49.77 15.38
C ASP A 483 -11.45 -50.81 16.49
N SER A 484 -10.50 -50.59 17.41
CA SER A 484 -10.22 -51.51 18.51
C SER A 484 -11.43 -51.75 19.41
N ALA A 485 -12.31 -50.77 19.60
CA ALA A 485 -13.49 -50.95 20.44
C ALA A 485 -14.48 -51.93 19.79
N GLN A 486 -14.68 -51.82 18.48
CA GLN A 486 -15.52 -52.76 17.74
C GLN A 486 -14.87 -54.15 17.62
N VAL A 487 -13.54 -54.22 17.51
CA VAL A 487 -12.79 -55.48 17.59
C VAL A 487 -13.07 -56.18 18.92
N THR A 488 -12.94 -55.48 20.05
CA THR A 488 -13.25 -56.02 21.38
C THR A 488 -14.72 -56.46 21.49
N ALA A 489 -15.65 -55.66 20.97
CA ALA A 489 -17.07 -56.04 20.95
C ALA A 489 -17.30 -57.35 20.17
N CYS A 490 -16.60 -57.56 19.06
CA CYS A 490 -16.67 -58.83 18.33
C CYS A 490 -16.06 -59.99 19.13
N GLU A 491 -14.93 -59.77 19.80
CA GLU A 491 -14.27 -60.78 20.65
C GLU A 491 -15.17 -61.25 21.80
N GLU A 492 -15.85 -60.32 22.47
CA GLU A 492 -16.81 -60.64 23.53
C GLU A 492 -17.97 -61.50 23.00
N LYS A 493 -18.49 -61.18 21.80
CA LYS A 493 -19.55 -61.96 21.16
C LYS A 493 -19.07 -63.34 20.70
N ILE A 494 -17.82 -63.45 20.23
CA ILE A 494 -17.20 -64.74 19.88
C ILE A 494 -17.07 -65.62 21.13
N ALA A 495 -16.55 -65.07 22.23
CA ALA A 495 -16.43 -65.78 23.50
C ALA A 495 -17.79 -66.24 24.04
N LEU A 496 -18.83 -65.42 23.88
CA LEU A 496 -20.20 -65.82 24.19
C LEU A 496 -20.66 -67.01 23.34
N CYS A 497 -20.43 -67.00 22.03
CA CYS A 497 -20.76 -68.13 21.14
C CYS A 497 -20.03 -69.40 21.57
N ASP A 498 -18.73 -69.32 21.87
CA ASP A 498 -17.92 -70.46 22.33
C ASP A 498 -18.48 -71.08 23.61
N SER A 499 -18.88 -70.24 24.57
CA SER A 499 -19.49 -70.69 25.82
C SER A 499 -20.82 -71.43 25.60
N GLN A 500 -21.66 -70.96 24.66
CA GLN A 500 -22.95 -71.58 24.35
C GLN A 500 -22.78 -72.91 23.58
N ILE A 501 -21.82 -72.97 22.65
CA ILE A 501 -21.46 -74.21 21.94
C ILE A 501 -21.00 -75.27 22.96
N ALA A 502 -20.11 -74.90 23.88
CA ALA A 502 -19.62 -75.79 24.93
C ALA A 502 -20.77 -76.27 25.84
N TYR A 503 -21.67 -75.36 26.26
CA TYR A 503 -22.81 -75.69 27.10
C TYR A 503 -23.79 -76.68 26.42
N LYS A 504 -24.17 -76.43 25.15
CA LYS A 504 -25.02 -77.35 24.39
C LYS A 504 -24.34 -78.69 24.16
N GLY A 505 -23.04 -78.70 23.91
CA GLY A 505 -22.21 -79.91 23.81
C GLY A 505 -22.24 -80.74 25.09
N GLN A 506 -22.02 -80.10 26.25
CA GLN A 506 -22.11 -80.75 27.57
C GLN A 506 -23.52 -81.27 27.86
N THR A 507 -24.56 -80.50 27.53
CA THR A 507 -25.97 -80.90 27.74
C THR A 507 -26.34 -82.10 26.85
N LYS A 508 -25.91 -82.10 25.59
CA LYS A 508 -26.08 -83.24 24.67
C LYS A 508 -25.36 -84.48 25.20
N MET A 509 -24.15 -84.32 25.71
CA MET A 509 -23.38 -85.41 26.31
C MET A 509 -24.06 -85.97 27.56
N LEU A 510 -24.54 -85.10 28.46
CA LEU A 510 -25.30 -85.48 29.65
C LEU A 510 -26.58 -86.24 29.29
N ILE A 511 -27.31 -85.82 28.26
CA ILE A 511 -28.52 -86.49 27.81
C ILE A 511 -28.20 -87.82 27.13
N ILE A 512 -27.13 -87.91 26.34
CA ILE A 512 -26.65 -89.19 25.80
C ILE A 512 -26.27 -90.13 26.95
N VAL A 513 -25.52 -89.66 27.95
CA VAL A 513 -25.14 -90.44 29.12
C VAL A 513 -26.37 -90.87 29.91
N ALA A 514 -27.37 -90.00 30.10
CA ALA A 514 -28.62 -90.32 30.76
C ALA A 514 -29.45 -91.35 29.97
N VAL A 515 -29.56 -91.20 28.65
CA VAL A 515 -30.24 -92.16 27.77
C VAL A 515 -29.52 -93.50 27.77
N VAL A 516 -28.19 -93.52 27.68
CA VAL A 516 -27.38 -94.74 27.77
C VAL A 516 -27.55 -95.39 29.15
N ALA A 517 -27.53 -94.61 30.23
CA ALA A 517 -27.78 -95.12 31.58
C ALA A 517 -29.18 -95.72 31.71
N VAL A 518 -30.22 -95.08 31.15
CA VAL A 518 -31.58 -95.62 31.11
C VAL A 518 -31.65 -96.91 30.28
N VAL A 519 -31.01 -96.95 29.10
CA VAL A 519 -30.96 -98.15 28.25
C VAL A 519 -30.20 -99.29 28.94
N VAL A 520 -29.11 -98.99 29.65
CA VAL A 520 -28.34 -99.98 30.44
C VAL A 520 -29.18 -100.47 31.62
N VAL A 521 -29.87 -99.59 32.35
CA VAL A 521 -30.78 -99.97 33.45
C VAL A 521 -31.94 -100.82 32.93
N CYS A 522 -32.59 -100.43 31.83
CA CYS A 522 -33.64 -101.22 31.18
C CYS A 522 -33.09 -102.57 30.66
N GLY A 523 -31.90 -102.59 30.08
CA GLY A 523 -31.22 -103.80 29.64
C GLY A 523 -30.90 -104.74 30.81
N VAL A 524 -30.43 -104.20 31.94
CA VAL A 524 -30.19 -104.95 33.19
C VAL A 524 -31.50 -105.46 33.78
N VAL A 525 -32.58 -104.69 33.76
CA VAL A 525 -33.92 -105.14 34.19
C VAL A 525 -34.44 -106.27 33.29
N VAL A 526 -34.26 -106.19 31.97
CA VAL A 526 -34.61 -107.26 31.02
C VAL A 526 -33.75 -108.52 31.26
N VAL A 527 -32.45 -108.38 31.54
CA VAL A 527 -31.56 -109.50 31.88
C VAL A 527 -31.92 -110.12 33.25
N ILE A 528 -32.34 -109.31 34.22
CA ILE A 528 -32.85 -109.79 35.52
C ILE A 528 -34.19 -110.52 35.35
N LEU A 529 -35.08 -110.03 34.48
CA LEU A 529 -36.34 -110.71 34.13
C LEU A 529 -36.09 -112.03 33.35
N MET A 530 -35.10 -112.06 32.44
CA MET A 530 -34.67 -113.29 31.77
C MET A 530 -34.01 -114.30 32.73
N ARG A 531 -33.23 -113.84 33.73
CA ARG A 531 -32.70 -114.70 34.80
C ARG A 531 -33.80 -115.24 35.74
N LYS A 532 -34.87 -114.48 35.98
CA LYS A 532 -36.06 -115.01 36.71
C LYS A 532 -36.80 -116.06 35.89
N ARG A 533 -36.84 -115.96 34.56
CA ARG A 533 -37.43 -117.00 33.69
C ARG A 533 -36.61 -118.30 33.70
N LYS A 534 -35.27 -118.21 33.67
CA LYS A 534 -34.38 -119.39 33.72
C LYS A 534 -34.37 -120.10 35.10
N LYS A 535 -34.80 -119.42 36.17
CA LYS A 535 -34.94 -120.01 37.51
C LYS A 535 -36.28 -120.75 37.72
N ALA A 536 -37.25 -120.59 36.80
CA ALA A 536 -38.51 -121.33 36.82
C ALA A 536 -38.45 -122.66 36.04
N GLU A 537 -37.44 -122.88 35.18
CA GLU A 537 -37.25 -124.16 34.46
C GLU A 537 -36.38 -125.18 35.22
N ASN A 538 -35.53 -124.74 36.16
CA ASN A 538 -34.62 -125.62 36.91
C ASN A 538 -35.18 -126.19 38.23
N GLN A 539 -36.48 -126.00 38.53
CA GLN A 539 -37.16 -126.62 39.68
C GLN A 539 -38.12 -127.77 39.30
N ASN A 540 -38.29 -128.07 38.01
CA ASN A 540 -39.17 -129.15 37.50
C ASN A 540 -38.42 -130.40 37.01
N GLN A 541 -37.14 -130.59 37.35
CA GLN A 541 -36.32 -131.72 36.89
C GLN A 541 -35.58 -132.48 38.01
N GLN A 542 -35.98 -132.30 39.28
CA GLN A 542 -35.31 -132.93 40.44
C GLN A 542 -36.25 -133.68 41.40
N GLU A 543 -37.42 -134.13 40.93
CA GLU A 543 -38.38 -134.93 41.72
C GLU A 543 -38.73 -136.31 41.11
N ASP A 544 -38.05 -136.74 40.02
CA ASP A 544 -38.39 -137.98 39.29
C ASP A 544 -37.25 -139.03 39.26
N THR A 545 -36.38 -139.06 40.28
CA THR A 545 -35.31 -140.08 40.36
C THR A 545 -34.97 -140.46 41.80
N GLN A 546 -35.93 -141.00 42.54
CA GLN A 546 -35.67 -141.92 43.67
C GLN A 546 -36.92 -142.75 43.99
N LYS A 547 -37.22 -143.67 43.07
CA LYS A 547 -38.17 -144.78 43.26
C LYS A 547 -37.57 -146.00 42.56
N ASP A 548 -36.58 -146.60 43.20
CA ASP A 548 -36.18 -148.01 43.01
C ASP A 548 -35.06 -148.32 44.01
N GLU A 549 -35.45 -148.89 45.15
CA GLU A 549 -34.78 -150.05 45.78
C GLU A 549 -35.57 -150.43 47.04
N SER A 550 -36.45 -151.42 46.87
CA SER A 550 -36.96 -152.26 47.94
C SER A 550 -36.01 -153.46 48.10
N THR A 551 -35.28 -153.55 49.22
CA THR A 551 -35.06 -154.76 50.03
C THR A 551 -34.39 -154.34 51.34
#